data_AF-A0A8T4S7P3-F1
#
_entry.id   AF-A0A8T4S7P3-F1
#
_cell.length_a   1.000
_cell.length_b   1.000
_cell.length_c   1.000
_cell.angle_alpha   90.00
_cell.angle_beta   90.00
_cell.angle_gamma   90.00
#
_symmetry.space_group_name_H-M   'P 1'
#
loop_
_entity.id
_entity.type
_entity.pdbx_description
1 polymer ?
#
loop_
_entity_poly.entity_id
_entity_poly.type
_entity_poly.pdbx_seq_one_letter_code
_entity_poly.pdbx_strand_id
1 'polypeptide(L)'
;MSEVKKMPWRKNVDPIIKEYLDLQVKESNKFRSAFSKAKNPANAQLWIAIANLSRHIFSLELKIKFLEGTIKDLNERLLKLTEKKPEDILKELENEAKKTKVKKTADKKVKGSLKKTLKKF
;
A
#
# COMPACT_ATOMS: atom_id res chain seq x y z
N MET A 1 28.75 -35.29 17.00
CA MET A 1 28.46 -33.91 16.55
C MET A 1 29.13 -33.73 15.19
N SER A 2 28.37 -33.83 14.11
CA SER A 2 28.89 -33.66 12.75
C SER A 2 29.09 -32.18 12.47
N GLU A 3 30.35 -31.78 12.26
CA GLU A 3 30.71 -30.46 11.79
C GLU A 3 29.98 -30.17 10.46
N VAL A 4 29.10 -29.17 10.48
CA VAL A 4 28.53 -28.63 9.25
C VAL A 4 29.67 -27.94 8.50
N LYS A 5 30.35 -28.68 7.63
CA LYS A 5 31.28 -28.14 6.63
C LYS A 5 30.58 -26.94 5.97
N LYS A 6 31.05 -25.71 6.26
CA LYS A 6 30.57 -24.48 5.60
C LYS A 6 30.71 -24.69 4.09
N MET A 7 29.63 -25.06 3.41
CA MET A 7 29.70 -25.37 1.99
C MET A 7 30.06 -24.08 1.22
N PRO A 8 31.10 -24.10 0.37
CA PRO A 8 31.56 -22.94 -0.38
C PRO A 8 30.65 -22.60 -1.57
N TRP A 9 29.48 -23.24 -1.70
CA TRP A 9 28.56 -23.02 -2.83
C TRP A 9 28.18 -21.54 -2.98
N ARG A 10 28.09 -20.80 -1.86
CA ARG A 10 27.85 -19.35 -1.83
C ARG A 10 28.90 -18.52 -2.58
N LYS A 11 30.11 -19.06 -2.75
CA LYS A 11 31.19 -18.44 -3.54
C LYS A 11 31.01 -18.65 -5.05
N ASN A 12 30.21 -19.64 -5.44
CA ASN A 12 29.95 -20.02 -6.83
C ASN A 12 28.59 -19.51 -7.32
N VAL A 13 27.86 -18.76 -6.49
CA VAL A 13 26.61 -18.11 -6.87
C VAL A 13 26.94 -16.91 -7.73
N ASP A 14 26.22 -16.75 -8.84
CA ASP A 14 26.32 -15.58 -9.71
C ASP A 14 26.15 -14.29 -8.90
N PRO A 15 27.07 -13.30 -9.00
CA PRO A 15 26.97 -12.04 -8.28
C PRO A 15 25.63 -11.32 -8.44
N ILE A 16 24.97 -11.44 -9.59
CA ILE A 16 23.68 -10.80 -9.89
C ILE A 16 22.58 -11.34 -8.99
N ILE A 17 22.56 -12.64 -8.70
CA ILE A 17 21.50 -13.27 -7.89
C ILE A 17 21.88 -13.40 -6.42
N LYS A 18 23.15 -13.21 -6.09
CA LYS A 18 23.71 -13.48 -4.77
C LYS A 18 23.03 -12.69 -3.66
N GLU A 19 22.81 -11.40 -3.87
CA GLU A 19 22.13 -10.54 -2.89
C GLU A 19 20.69 -11.01 -2.64
N TYR A 20 19.94 -11.27 -3.72
CA TYR A 20 18.56 -11.74 -3.63
C TYR A 20 18.44 -13.10 -2.95
N LEU A 21 19.37 -14.00 -3.23
CA LEU A 21 19.45 -15.30 -2.58
C LEU A 21 19.74 -15.16 -1.08
N ASP A 22 20.66 -14.27 -0.69
CA ASP A 22 20.97 -14.00 0.71
C ASP A 22 19.79 -13.38 1.46
N LEU A 23 19.06 -12.47 0.82
CA LEU A 23 17.79 -11.95 1.33
C LEU A 23 16.79 -13.09 1.55
N GLN A 24 16.65 -14.00 0.59
CA GLN A 24 15.69 -15.10 0.70
C GLN A 24 16.07 -16.12 1.78
N VAL A 25 17.36 -16.36 1.98
CA VAL A 25 17.84 -17.17 3.11
C VAL A 25 17.55 -16.47 4.44
N LYS A 26 17.77 -15.16 4.55
CA LYS A 26 17.45 -14.39 5.77
C LYS A 26 15.94 -14.41 6.06
N GLU A 27 15.11 -14.20 5.05
CA GLU A 27 13.65 -14.20 5.20
C GLU A 27 13.11 -15.58 5.58
N SER A 28 13.55 -16.65 4.91
CA SER A 28 13.15 -18.02 5.27
C SER A 28 13.60 -18.40 6.69
N ASN A 29 14.78 -17.95 7.13
CA ASN A 29 15.30 -18.20 8.47
C ASN A 29 14.45 -17.61 9.61
N LYS A 30 13.59 -16.63 9.35
CA LYS A 30 12.62 -16.14 10.36
C LYS A 30 11.67 -17.25 10.84
N PHE A 31 11.47 -18.26 10.00
CA PHE A 31 10.60 -19.41 10.27
C PHE A 31 11.40 -20.67 10.67
N ARG A 32 12.63 -20.49 11.18
CA ARG A 32 13.51 -21.60 11.59
C ARG A 32 12.84 -22.58 12.52
N SER A 33 12.09 -22.08 13.51
CA SER A 33 11.35 -22.91 14.47
C SER A 33 10.29 -23.80 13.83
N ALA A 34 9.75 -23.42 12.66
CA ALA A 34 8.76 -24.17 11.92
C ALA A 34 9.44 -25.26 11.08
N PHE A 35 10.42 -24.91 10.24
CA PHE A 35 11.04 -25.89 9.36
C PHE A 35 11.99 -26.85 10.08
N SER A 36 12.58 -26.46 11.22
CA SER A 36 13.47 -27.33 11.98
C SER A 36 12.77 -28.56 12.56
N LYS A 37 11.44 -28.50 12.71
CA LYS A 37 10.61 -29.60 13.23
C LYS A 37 10.10 -30.53 12.12
N ALA A 38 10.29 -30.16 10.85
CA ALA A 38 9.83 -30.96 9.73
C ALA A 38 10.71 -32.21 9.54
N LYS A 39 10.13 -33.28 9.00
CA LYS A 39 10.85 -34.52 8.65
C LYS A 39 12.04 -34.25 7.70
N ASN A 40 11.90 -33.28 6.80
CA ASN A 40 12.97 -32.78 5.95
C ASN A 40 13.04 -31.24 6.07
N PRO A 41 13.94 -30.71 6.93
CA PRO A 41 14.07 -29.28 7.15
C PRO A 41 14.47 -28.49 5.91
N ALA A 42 15.28 -29.08 5.01
CA ALA A 42 15.73 -28.41 3.78
C ALA A 42 14.56 -28.18 2.82
N ASN A 43 13.74 -29.21 2.59
CA ASN A 43 12.54 -29.08 1.75
C ASN A 43 11.54 -28.12 2.39
N ALA A 44 11.33 -28.19 3.72
CA ALA A 44 10.44 -27.27 4.41
C ALA A 44 10.91 -25.80 4.30
N GLN A 45 12.22 -25.54 4.42
CA GLN A 45 12.78 -24.20 4.22
C GLN A 45 12.57 -23.71 2.77
N LEU A 46 12.72 -24.60 1.78
CA LEU A 46 12.45 -24.27 0.38
C LEU A 46 10.97 -23.91 0.16
N TRP A 47 10.04 -24.66 0.74
CA TRP A 47 8.61 -24.33 0.67
C TRP A 47 8.28 -22.98 1.30
N ILE A 48 8.90 -22.66 2.44
CA ILE A 48 8.76 -21.34 3.07
C ILE A 48 9.30 -20.25 2.14
N ALA A 49 10.45 -20.48 1.51
CA ALA A 49 11.00 -19.55 0.53
C ALA A 49 10.05 -19.34 -0.66
N ILE A 50 9.47 -20.41 -1.21
CA ILE A 50 8.48 -20.31 -2.29
C ILE A 50 7.26 -19.51 -1.81
N ALA A 51 6.71 -19.81 -0.64
CA ALA A 51 5.55 -19.11 -0.09
C ALA A 51 5.82 -17.61 0.11
N ASN A 52 7.01 -17.24 0.60
CA ASN A 52 7.42 -15.84 0.73
C ASN A 52 7.44 -15.12 -0.62
N LEU A 53 7.98 -15.76 -1.66
CA LEU A 53 8.00 -15.19 -3.02
C LEU A 53 6.59 -15.07 -3.60
N SER A 54 5.76 -16.11 -3.49
CA SER A 54 4.36 -16.07 -3.94
C SER A 54 3.58 -14.94 -3.28
N ARG A 55 3.79 -14.71 -1.97
CA ARG A 55 3.18 -13.59 -1.25
C ARG A 55 3.63 -12.23 -1.81
N HIS A 56 4.91 -12.08 -2.12
CA HIS A 56 5.43 -10.84 -2.71
C HIS A 56 4.86 -10.59 -4.11
N ILE A 57 4.79 -11.62 -4.96
CA ILE A 57 4.19 -11.54 -6.29
C ILE A 57 2.73 -11.10 -6.18
N PHE A 58 1.94 -11.79 -5.35
CA PHE A 58 0.53 -11.44 -5.13
C PHE A 58 0.36 -10.00 -4.63
N SER A 59 1.20 -9.54 -3.70
CA SER A 59 1.15 -8.16 -3.21
C SER A 59 1.46 -7.14 -4.30
N LEU A 60 2.42 -7.44 -5.20
CA LEU A 60 2.75 -6.59 -6.33
C LEU A 60 1.62 -6.57 -7.36
N GLU A 61 1.00 -7.71 -7.67
CA GLU A 61 -0.17 -7.80 -8.56
C GLU A 61 -1.34 -6.96 -8.04
N LEU A 62 -1.62 -7.01 -6.73
CA LEU A 62 -2.66 -6.17 -6.13
C LEU A 62 -2.35 -4.67 -6.25
N LYS A 63 -1.09 -4.28 -6.04
CA LYS A 63 -0.65 -2.88 -6.19
C LYS A 63 -0.78 -2.41 -7.65
N ILE A 64 -0.41 -3.27 -8.61
CA ILE A 64 -0.54 -2.98 -10.04
C ILE A 64 -2.01 -2.78 -10.38
N LYS A 65 -2.89 -3.71 -10.01
CA LYS A 65 -4.34 -3.59 -10.25
C LYS A 65 -4.93 -2.31 -9.65
N PHE A 66 -4.49 -1.94 -8.44
CA PHE A 66 -4.93 -0.71 -7.79
C PHE A 66 -4.47 0.55 -8.56
N LEU A 67 -3.21 0.59 -9.01
CA LEU A 67 -2.68 1.70 -9.79
C LEU A 67 -3.35 1.79 -11.16
N GLU A 68 -3.57 0.66 -11.84
CA GLU A 68 -4.29 0.60 -13.11
C GLU A 68 -5.72 1.15 -12.97
N GLY A 69 -6.45 0.75 -11.92
CA GLY A 69 -7.77 1.29 -11.63
C GLY A 69 -7.74 2.79 -11.36
N THR A 70 -6.76 3.26 -10.57
CA THR A 70 -6.60 4.69 -10.27
C THR A 70 -6.30 5.51 -11.53
N ILE A 71 -5.43 5.01 -12.41
CA ILE A 71 -5.10 5.65 -13.68
C ILE A 71 -6.34 5.73 -14.57
N LYS A 72 -7.13 4.65 -14.65
CA LYS A 72 -8.39 4.64 -15.41
C LYS A 72 -9.37 5.67 -14.89
N ASP A 73 -9.59 5.72 -13.58
CA ASP A 73 -10.50 6.70 -12.95
C ASP A 73 -10.04 8.15 -13.20
N LEU A 74 -8.73 8.41 -13.11
CA LEU A 74 -8.16 9.72 -13.42
C LEU A 74 -8.36 10.10 -14.88
N ASN A 75 -8.16 9.14 -15.80
CA ASN A 75 -8.34 9.37 -17.23
C ASN A 75 -9.80 9.68 -17.58
N GLU A 76 -10.76 8.94 -16.98
CA GLU A 76 -12.20 9.22 -17.16
C GLU A 76 -12.60 10.60 -16.61
N ARG A 77 -12.02 11.03 -15.48
CA ARG A 77 -12.26 12.36 -14.93
C ARG A 77 -11.68 13.46 -15.82
N LEU A 78 -10.49 13.25 -16.36
CA LEU A 78 -9.87 14.19 -17.29
C LEU A 78 -10.70 14.34 -18.57
N LEU A 79 -11.16 13.23 -19.16
CA LEU A 79 -12.04 13.26 -20.33
C LEU A 79 -13.33 14.06 -20.07
N LYS A 80 -13.99 13.83 -18.93
CA LYS A 80 -15.18 14.59 -18.53
C LYS A 80 -14.90 16.09 -18.33
N LEU A 81 -13.71 16.46 -17.88
CA LEU A 81 -13.31 17.86 -17.76
C LEU A 81 -13.02 18.50 -19.13
N THR A 82 -12.44 17.75 -20.07
CA THR A 82 -12.17 18.25 -21.42
C THR A 82 -13.41 18.35 -22.30
N GLU A 83 -14.42 17.51 -22.05
CA GLU A 83 -15.71 17.54 -22.77
C GLU A 83 -16.67 18.62 -22.24
N LYS A 84 -16.48 19.08 -21.00
CA LYS A 84 -17.28 20.18 -20.44
C LYS A 84 -16.83 21.50 -21.05
N LYS A 85 -17.78 22.30 -21.53
CA LYS A 85 -17.52 23.69 -21.93
C LYS A 85 -16.97 24.46 -20.71
N PRO A 86 -16.01 25.38 -20.89
CA PRO A 86 -15.40 26.13 -19.78
C PRO A 86 -16.44 26.89 -18.93
N GLU A 87 -17.56 27.26 -19.54
CA GLU A 87 -18.71 27.93 -18.90
C GLU A 87 -19.40 27.05 -17.84
N ASP A 88 -19.48 25.74 -18.05
CA ASP A 88 -20.12 24.80 -17.12
C ASP A 88 -19.20 24.46 -15.93
N ILE A 89 -17.88 24.43 -16.18
CA ILE A 89 -16.86 24.24 -15.15
C ILE A 89 -16.83 25.44 -14.19
N LEU A 90 -16.92 26.66 -14.71
CA LEU A 90 -17.01 27.88 -13.90
C LEU A 90 -18.25 27.87 -13.00
N LYS A 91 -19.41 27.45 -13.51
CA LYS A 91 -20.65 27.35 -12.72
C LYS A 91 -20.56 26.30 -11.60
N GLU A 92 -19.95 25.14 -11.85
CA GLU A 92 -19.75 24.12 -10.82
C GLU A 92 -18.79 24.61 -9.71
N LEU A 93 -17.67 25.21 -10.08
CA LEU A 93 -16.70 25.78 -9.13
C LEU A 93 -17.31 26.92 -8.29
N GLU A 94 -18.12 27.79 -8.90
CA GLU A 94 -18.86 28.82 -8.17
C GLU A 94 -19.86 28.22 -7.17
N ASN A 95 -20.53 27.14 -7.55
CA ASN A 95 -21.50 26.46 -6.70
C ASN A 95 -20.81 25.73 -5.52
N GLU A 96 -19.64 25.13 -5.75
CA GLU A 96 -18.83 24.52 -4.68
C GLU A 96 -18.27 25.58 -3.72
N ALA A 97 -17.81 26.73 -4.23
CA ALA A 97 -17.35 27.87 -3.42
C ALA A 97 -18.49 28.49 -2.58
N LYS A 98 -19.72 28.56 -3.12
CA LYS A 98 -20.92 28.99 -2.38
C LYS A 98 -21.25 28.00 -1.26
N LYS A 99 -21.22 26.70 -1.53
CA LYS A 99 -21.48 25.66 -0.51
C LYS A 99 -20.46 25.68 0.64
N THR A 100 -19.18 25.92 0.36
CA THR A 100 -18.15 26.04 1.40
C THR A 100 -18.26 27.33 2.22
N LYS A 101 -18.66 28.46 1.61
CA LYS A 101 -18.98 29.69 2.35
C LYS A 101 -20.19 29.53 3.26
N VAL A 102 -21.23 28.83 2.81
CA VAL A 102 -22.46 28.55 3.61
C VAL A 102 -22.16 27.65 4.81
N LYS A 103 -21.31 26.63 4.68
CA LYS A 103 -20.87 25.82 5.84
C LYS A 103 -20.11 26.66 6.88
N LYS A 104 -19.18 27.53 6.44
CA LYS A 104 -18.41 28.40 7.35
C LYS A 104 -19.28 29.44 8.08
N THR A 105 -20.35 29.94 7.46
CA THR A 105 -21.28 30.88 8.11
C THR A 105 -22.25 30.18 9.05
N ALA A 106 -22.69 28.95 8.73
CA ALA A 106 -23.50 28.12 9.62
C ALA A 106 -22.74 27.77 10.92
N ASP A 107 -21.48 27.35 10.82
CA ASP A 107 -20.63 27.04 12.00
C ASP A 107 -20.38 28.27 12.90
N LYS A 108 -20.26 29.47 12.32
CA LYS A 108 -20.12 30.72 13.09
C LYS A 108 -21.41 31.10 13.83
N LYS A 109 -22.58 30.90 13.21
CA LYS A 109 -23.90 31.20 13.83
C LYS A 109 -24.20 30.28 15.01
N VAL A 110 -23.89 28.98 14.89
CA VAL A 110 -24.09 27.99 15.96
C VAL A 110 -23.21 28.32 17.18
N LYS A 111 -21.93 28.63 16.97
CA LYS A 111 -21.02 29.04 18.07
C LYS A 111 -21.42 30.36 18.74
N GLY A 112 -21.98 31.31 17.97
CA GLY A 112 -22.48 32.59 18.50
C GLY A 112 -23.75 32.45 19.36
N SER A 113 -24.64 31.52 19.00
CA SER A 113 -25.85 31.23 19.75
C SER A 113 -25.54 30.55 21.09
N LEU A 114 -24.66 29.54 21.10
CA LEU A 114 -24.20 28.84 22.31
C LEU A 114 -23.55 29.78 23.34
N LYS A 115 -22.76 30.78 22.90
CA LYS A 115 -22.16 31.78 23.80
C LYS A 115 -23.18 32.74 24.43
N LYS A 116 -24.34 32.98 23.81
CA LYS A 116 -25.39 33.84 24.38
C LYS A 116 -26.23 33.08 25.41
N THR A 117 -26.46 31.78 25.22
CA THR A 117 -27.21 30.94 26.16
C THR A 117 -26.44 30.69 27.46
N LEU A 118 -25.11 30.53 27.37
CA LEU A 118 -24.22 30.34 28.53
C LEU A 118 -23.98 31.60 29.39
N LYS A 119 -24.43 32.79 28.95
CA LYS A 119 -24.35 34.05 29.73
C LYS A 119 -25.63 34.39 30.50
N LYS A 120 -26.67 33.55 30.39
CA LYS A 120 -27.98 33.73 31.04
C LYS A 120 -28.19 32.82 32.26
N PHE A 121 -27.20 31.99 32.59
CA PHE A 121 -27.06 31.26 33.85
C PHE A 121 -25.88 31.86 34.60
#